data_AF-A0A7S3WSW0-F1
#
_entry.id   AF-A0A7S3WSW0-F1
#
_cell.length_a   1.000
_cell.length_b   1.000
_cell.length_c   1.000
_cell.angle_alpha   90.00
_cell.angle_beta   90.00
_cell.angle_gamma   90.00
#
_symmetry.space_group_name_H-M   'P 1'
#
loop_
_entity.id
_entity.type
_entity.pdbx_description
1 polymer ?
#
loop_
_entity_poly.entity_id
_entity_poly.type
_entity_poly.pdbx_seq_one_letter_code
_entity_poly.pdbx_strand_id
1 'polypeptide(L)'
;MPFPGGEAAALARLKHYLWDSDALATYFETRNGMLGADYSSKFAPWLAHGCLSPRQVAHECRRYEGARVQDKSTYWMVFELIWRDFFKLYCAKHGDAVFLEGGPIGSHQSWRSDAQLLQRWKDGELGVPLVDANMRELKATGFMSNRGRQNVASYLALDLQLDWREGAEHFEALLLDYDVCSNWGNWVSAAGLTGGRVNRFNIVKQSKDYDADGAYVRHWLPELKDVPSQFVHEPWKMGRAEQERFGCRIGTHGDAASDYPNPPKSFFQYGGGGGGGKGGGGKGGAGKGGGRGKGGGPKGPGSAGPRGNGGGGRARAGAPVRGRVQHAY
;
A
#
# COMPACT_ATOMS: atom_id res chain seq x y z
N MET A 1 10.45 -9.76 -14.65
CA MET A 1 10.05 -10.75 -15.68
C MET A 1 9.72 -9.98 -16.95
N PRO A 2 10.15 -10.42 -18.14
CA PRO A 2 9.73 -9.81 -19.40
C PRO A 2 8.24 -10.09 -19.69
N PHE A 3 7.55 -9.17 -20.36
CA PHE A 3 6.13 -9.28 -20.73
C PHE A 3 5.94 -9.37 -22.26
N PRO A 4 6.28 -10.51 -22.91
CA PRO A 4 6.00 -10.66 -24.33
C PRO A 4 4.49 -10.67 -24.59
N GLY A 5 4.04 -9.92 -25.59
CA GLY A 5 2.65 -9.88 -26.00
C GLY A 5 2.15 -11.18 -26.65
N GLY A 6 0.83 -11.30 -26.78
CA GLY A 6 0.18 -12.40 -27.51
C GLY A 6 -0.33 -13.55 -26.64
N GLU A 7 -1.28 -14.30 -27.20
CA GLU A 7 -1.98 -15.42 -26.54
C GLU A 7 -1.01 -16.54 -26.12
N ALA A 8 -0.04 -16.91 -26.96
CA ALA A 8 0.92 -17.97 -26.63
C ALA A 8 1.71 -17.67 -25.34
N ALA A 9 2.18 -16.43 -25.18
CA ALA A 9 2.85 -15.98 -23.97
C ALA A 9 1.91 -15.98 -22.75
N ALA A 10 0.65 -15.56 -22.96
CA ALA A 10 -0.37 -15.57 -21.91
C ALA A 10 -0.65 -16.98 -21.39
N LEU A 11 -0.83 -17.94 -22.29
CA LEU A 11 -1.08 -19.34 -21.95
C LEU A 11 0.13 -20.00 -21.30
N ALA A 12 1.35 -19.66 -21.74
CA ALA A 12 2.58 -20.10 -21.08
C ALA A 12 2.65 -19.56 -19.63
N ARG A 13 2.32 -18.28 -19.40
CA ARG A 13 2.28 -17.71 -18.04
C ARG A 13 1.18 -18.32 -17.19
N LEU A 14 -0.01 -18.56 -17.73
CA LEU A 14 -1.11 -19.26 -17.05
C LEU A 14 -0.69 -20.66 -16.62
N LYS A 15 -0.12 -21.44 -17.55
CA LYS A 15 0.38 -22.78 -17.28
C LYS A 15 1.45 -22.76 -16.20
N HIS A 16 2.43 -21.86 -16.34
CA HIS A 16 3.51 -21.75 -15.37
C HIS A 16 2.97 -21.46 -13.96
N TYR A 17 2.16 -20.40 -13.82
CA TYR A 17 1.71 -19.91 -12.51
C TYR A 17 0.76 -20.88 -11.80
N LEU A 18 -0.15 -21.54 -12.52
CA LEU A 18 -1.07 -22.51 -11.93
C LEU A 18 -0.42 -23.87 -11.77
N TRP A 19 0.29 -24.36 -12.78
CA TRP A 19 0.61 -25.78 -12.87
C TRP A 19 2.09 -26.07 -12.61
N ASP A 20 3.00 -25.31 -13.23
CA ASP A 20 4.43 -25.64 -13.16
C ASP A 20 5.07 -25.19 -11.84
N SER A 21 4.69 -24.02 -11.32
CA SER A 21 5.20 -23.47 -10.06
C SER A 21 4.30 -23.70 -8.85
N ASP A 22 3.05 -24.13 -9.08
CA ASP A 22 2.03 -24.30 -8.02
C ASP A 22 1.73 -23.01 -7.22
N ALA A 23 2.08 -21.84 -7.78
CA ALA A 23 1.99 -20.55 -7.07
C ALA A 23 0.55 -20.12 -6.75
N LEU A 24 -0.46 -20.71 -7.40
CA LEU A 24 -1.86 -20.47 -7.08
C LEU A 24 -2.20 -20.92 -5.64
N ALA A 25 -1.58 -21.98 -5.10
CA ALA A 25 -1.83 -22.46 -3.74
C ALA A 25 -1.55 -21.39 -2.66
N THR A 26 -0.58 -20.51 -2.90
CA THR A 26 -0.12 -19.51 -1.92
C THR A 26 -0.46 -18.09 -2.34
N TYR A 27 -1.39 -17.92 -3.29
CA TYR A 27 -1.69 -16.60 -3.85
C TYR A 27 -2.20 -15.61 -2.79
N PHE A 28 -3.03 -16.06 -1.83
CA PHE A 28 -3.60 -15.17 -0.83
C PHE A 28 -2.52 -14.54 0.08
N GLU A 29 -1.49 -15.31 0.41
CA GLU A 29 -0.37 -14.90 1.26
C GLU A 29 0.61 -14.01 0.50
N THR A 30 0.84 -14.31 -0.78
CA THR A 30 1.91 -13.71 -1.59
C THR A 30 1.50 -12.47 -2.37
N ARG A 31 0.20 -12.26 -2.65
CA ARG A 31 -0.33 -11.18 -3.51
C ARG A 31 0.08 -9.74 -3.16
N ASN A 32 0.60 -9.50 -1.95
CA ASN A 32 1.11 -8.18 -1.53
C ASN A 32 2.63 -8.04 -1.65
N GLY A 33 3.34 -9.05 -2.16
CA GLY A 33 4.76 -8.95 -2.49
C GLY A 33 5.03 -7.90 -3.57
N MET A 34 6.26 -7.41 -3.62
CA MET A 34 6.67 -6.35 -4.55
C MET A 34 7.90 -6.73 -5.38
N LEU A 35 8.63 -7.80 -5.01
CA LEU A 35 9.74 -8.33 -5.80
C LEU A 35 9.43 -9.76 -6.29
N GLY A 36 9.89 -10.06 -7.50
CA GLY A 36 9.75 -11.36 -8.13
C GLY A 36 8.51 -11.49 -9.00
N ALA A 37 8.45 -12.56 -9.81
CA ALA A 37 7.34 -12.78 -10.72
C ALA A 37 6.13 -13.41 -10.01
N ASP A 38 6.37 -14.32 -9.07
CA ASP A 38 5.36 -15.28 -8.61
C ASP A 38 4.62 -14.89 -7.34
N TYR A 39 4.87 -13.68 -6.82
CA TYR A 39 4.01 -13.14 -5.76
C TYR A 39 2.58 -12.87 -6.25
N SER A 40 2.34 -12.79 -7.56
CA SER A 40 1.01 -12.71 -8.17
C SER A 40 1.02 -13.30 -9.57
N SER A 41 -0.16 -13.52 -10.14
CA SER A 41 -0.29 -14.15 -11.46
C SER A 41 0.40 -13.40 -12.60
N LYS A 42 0.48 -12.07 -12.50
CA LYS A 42 0.93 -11.17 -13.57
C LYS A 42 0.09 -11.28 -14.85
N PHE A 43 -1.16 -11.76 -14.76
CA PHE A 43 -2.03 -11.93 -15.93
C PHE A 43 -2.57 -10.62 -16.53
N ALA A 44 -2.49 -9.52 -15.78
CA ALA A 44 -3.15 -8.26 -16.10
C ALA A 44 -2.85 -7.73 -17.53
N PRO A 45 -1.60 -7.73 -18.04
CA PRO A 45 -1.34 -7.26 -19.41
C PRO A 45 -2.11 -8.07 -20.46
N TRP A 46 -2.08 -9.39 -20.36
CA TRP A 46 -2.77 -10.25 -21.32
C TRP A 46 -4.30 -10.21 -21.17
N LEU A 47 -4.81 -9.95 -19.95
CA LEU A 47 -6.25 -9.75 -19.73
C LEU A 47 -6.75 -8.42 -20.31
N ALA A 48 -5.93 -7.35 -20.24
CA ALA A 48 -6.26 -6.04 -20.79
C ALA A 48 -6.31 -6.07 -22.33
N HIS A 49 -5.37 -6.77 -22.96
CA HIS A 49 -5.26 -6.91 -24.42
C HIS A 49 -6.07 -8.07 -25.01
N GLY A 50 -6.88 -8.78 -24.20
CA GLY A 50 -7.70 -9.89 -24.67
C GLY A 50 -6.91 -11.15 -25.11
N CYS A 51 -5.61 -11.19 -24.88
CA CYS A 51 -4.74 -12.35 -25.13
C CYS A 51 -5.03 -13.50 -24.16
N LEU A 52 -5.65 -13.20 -23.00
CA LEU A 52 -6.11 -14.17 -22.03
C LEU A 52 -7.57 -13.92 -21.69
N SER A 53 -8.39 -14.97 -21.77
CA SER A 53 -9.80 -14.88 -21.40
C SER A 53 -9.98 -14.98 -19.89
N PRO A 54 -10.71 -14.06 -19.21
CA PRO A 54 -11.00 -14.19 -17.79
C PRO A 54 -11.83 -15.45 -17.47
N ARG A 55 -12.68 -15.89 -18.41
CA ARG A 55 -13.44 -17.15 -18.26
C ARG A 55 -12.52 -18.37 -18.30
N GLN A 56 -11.46 -18.31 -19.12
CA GLN A 56 -10.47 -19.37 -19.19
C GLN A 56 -9.65 -19.44 -17.90
N VAL A 57 -9.24 -18.29 -17.34
CA VAL A 57 -8.57 -18.25 -16.02
C VAL A 57 -9.47 -18.86 -14.95
N ALA A 58 -10.75 -18.48 -14.88
CA ALA A 58 -11.69 -19.04 -13.90
C ALA A 58 -11.96 -20.55 -14.10
N HIS A 59 -11.99 -21.03 -15.35
CA HIS A 59 -12.09 -22.46 -15.64
C HIS A 59 -10.83 -23.22 -15.20
N GLU A 60 -9.65 -22.69 -15.51
CA GLU A 60 -8.37 -23.28 -15.09
C GLU A 60 -8.19 -23.28 -13.57
N CYS A 61 -8.66 -22.25 -12.86
CA CYS A 61 -8.70 -22.27 -11.40
C CYS A 61 -9.58 -23.42 -10.87
N ARG A 62 -10.77 -23.63 -11.43
CA ARG A 62 -11.63 -24.77 -11.04
C ARG A 62 -11.01 -26.13 -11.37
N ARG A 63 -10.30 -26.23 -12.50
CA ARG A 63 -9.55 -27.44 -12.87
C ARG A 63 -8.42 -27.70 -11.88
N TYR A 64 -7.70 -26.66 -11.48
CA TYR A 64 -6.67 -26.71 -10.46
C TYR A 64 -7.25 -27.16 -9.11
N GLU A 65 -8.37 -26.59 -8.68
CA GLU A 65 -9.06 -26.95 -7.43
C GLU A 65 -9.45 -28.43 -7.40
N GLY A 66 -9.93 -28.99 -8.51
CA GLY A 66 -10.28 -30.41 -8.61
C GLY A 66 -9.08 -31.36 -8.68
N ALA A 67 -7.90 -30.87 -9.07
CA ALA A 67 -6.68 -31.69 -9.22
C ALA A 67 -5.69 -31.54 -8.06
N ARG A 68 -5.74 -30.42 -7.33
CA ARG A 68 -4.79 -30.05 -6.28
C ARG A 68 -5.53 -29.63 -5.01
N VAL A 69 -5.61 -28.32 -4.77
CA VAL A 69 -6.16 -27.75 -3.53
C VAL A 69 -7.24 -26.74 -3.86
N GLN A 70 -8.31 -26.74 -3.08
CA GLN A 70 -9.32 -25.68 -3.06
C GLN A 70 -9.23 -24.96 -1.72
N ASP A 71 -8.89 -23.68 -1.75
CA ASP A 71 -8.69 -22.89 -0.55
C ASP A 71 -8.97 -21.41 -0.77
N LYS A 72 -8.50 -20.58 0.17
CA LYS A 72 -8.65 -19.14 0.11
C LYS A 72 -7.91 -18.52 -1.06
N SER A 73 -6.75 -19.06 -1.45
CA SER A 73 -5.91 -18.57 -2.54
C SER A 73 -6.56 -18.81 -3.89
N THR A 74 -7.11 -20.01 -4.13
CA THR A 74 -7.82 -20.31 -5.39
C THR A 74 -9.08 -19.47 -5.54
N TYR A 75 -9.85 -19.31 -4.46
CA TYR A 75 -11.00 -18.39 -4.42
C TYR A 75 -10.57 -16.95 -4.72
N TRP A 76 -9.46 -16.48 -4.13
CA TRP A 76 -9.05 -15.09 -4.27
C TRP A 76 -8.67 -14.72 -5.69
N MET A 77 -8.09 -15.64 -6.46
CA MET A 77 -7.80 -15.41 -7.89
C MET A 77 -9.07 -15.09 -8.68
N VAL A 78 -10.15 -15.83 -8.44
CA VAL A 78 -11.45 -15.57 -9.08
C VAL A 78 -12.08 -14.29 -8.53
N PHE A 79 -11.90 -14.01 -7.23
CA PHE A 79 -12.37 -12.77 -6.62
C PHE A 79 -11.73 -11.53 -7.24
N GLU A 80 -10.44 -11.57 -7.59
CA GLU A 80 -9.83 -10.48 -8.34
C GLU A 80 -10.49 -10.29 -9.70
N LEU A 81 -10.81 -11.37 -10.44
CA LEU A 81 -11.54 -11.28 -11.72
C LEU A 81 -12.91 -10.59 -11.56
N ILE A 82 -13.60 -10.82 -10.44
CA ILE A 82 -14.85 -10.13 -10.11
C ILE A 82 -14.63 -8.62 -9.95
N TRP A 83 -13.48 -8.17 -9.44
CA TRP A 83 -13.15 -6.75 -9.39
C TRP A 83 -13.02 -6.11 -10.78
N ARG A 84 -12.66 -6.84 -11.86
CA ARG A 84 -12.60 -6.29 -13.24
C ARG A 84 -13.99 -5.93 -13.62
N ASP A 85 -14.85 -6.91 -13.44
CA ASP A 85 -16.22 -6.85 -13.90
C ASP A 85 -16.95 -5.80 -13.08
N PHE A 86 -16.66 -5.68 -11.77
CA PHE A 86 -17.11 -4.55 -10.96
C PHE A 86 -16.72 -3.21 -11.59
N PHE A 87 -15.45 -2.97 -11.93
CA PHE A 87 -15.05 -1.69 -12.50
C PHE A 87 -15.60 -1.45 -13.90
N LYS A 88 -15.74 -2.49 -14.73
CA LYS A 88 -16.41 -2.38 -16.04
C LYS A 88 -17.86 -1.96 -15.90
N LEU A 89 -18.59 -2.59 -14.96
CA LEU A 89 -19.97 -2.23 -14.65
C LEU A 89 -20.07 -0.85 -13.99
N TYR A 90 -19.09 -0.48 -13.17
CA TYR A 90 -19.00 0.83 -12.54
C TYR A 90 -18.87 1.95 -13.58
N CYS A 91 -17.94 1.81 -14.53
CA CYS A 91 -17.78 2.76 -15.63
C CYS A 91 -18.99 2.77 -16.55
N ALA A 92 -19.58 1.61 -16.86
CA ALA A 92 -20.82 1.55 -17.65
C ALA A 92 -21.99 2.28 -16.97
N LYS A 93 -22.10 2.20 -15.64
CA LYS A 93 -23.13 2.89 -14.87
C LYS A 93 -22.92 4.40 -14.80
N HIS A 94 -21.68 4.83 -14.59
CA HIS A 94 -21.37 6.23 -14.29
C HIS A 94 -20.96 7.05 -15.52
N GLY A 95 -20.67 6.41 -16.65
CA GLY A 95 -20.30 7.08 -17.90
C GLY A 95 -19.12 8.03 -17.70
N ASP A 96 -19.20 9.20 -18.34
CA ASP A 96 -18.11 10.19 -18.34
C ASP A 96 -17.75 10.73 -16.96
N ALA A 97 -18.65 10.59 -15.98
CA ALA A 97 -18.40 11.05 -14.61
C ALA A 97 -17.17 10.40 -13.96
N VAL A 98 -16.72 9.24 -14.44
CA VAL A 98 -15.49 8.59 -13.97
C VAL A 98 -14.20 9.30 -14.42
N PHE A 99 -14.28 10.26 -15.35
CA PHE A 99 -13.14 11.04 -15.85
C PHE A 99 -13.16 12.49 -15.36
N LEU A 100 -14.27 12.94 -14.76
CA LEU A 100 -14.44 14.33 -14.32
C LEU A 100 -13.77 14.57 -12.96
N GLU A 101 -13.32 15.80 -12.72
CA GLU A 101 -12.61 16.21 -11.50
C GLU A 101 -13.30 15.79 -10.20
N GLY A 102 -14.62 15.99 -10.13
CA GLY A 102 -15.45 15.64 -8.98
C GLY A 102 -15.83 14.16 -8.88
N GLY A 103 -15.46 13.37 -9.89
CA GLY A 103 -15.80 11.96 -10.02
C GLY A 103 -17.31 11.70 -10.02
N PRO A 104 -17.72 10.43 -9.87
CA PRO A 104 -19.13 10.03 -9.89
C PRO A 104 -20.01 10.60 -8.77
N ILE A 105 -19.41 11.15 -7.70
CA ILE A 105 -20.15 11.83 -6.63
C ILE A 105 -20.34 13.33 -6.87
N GLY A 106 -19.75 13.90 -7.92
CA GLY A 106 -19.83 15.34 -8.19
C GLY A 106 -19.18 16.20 -7.11
N SER A 107 -18.04 15.76 -6.56
CA SER A 107 -17.31 16.50 -5.52
C SER A 107 -16.87 17.88 -6.00
N HIS A 108 -16.97 18.87 -5.13
CA HIS A 108 -16.43 20.22 -5.34
C HIS A 108 -15.04 20.41 -4.71
N GLN A 109 -14.37 19.32 -4.34
CA GLN A 109 -13.01 19.36 -3.82
C GLN A 109 -12.08 19.97 -4.86
N SER A 110 -11.34 21.03 -4.48
CA SER A 110 -10.29 21.60 -5.31
C SER A 110 -8.99 20.81 -5.17
N TRP A 111 -8.30 20.61 -6.28
CA TRP A 111 -7.00 19.98 -6.33
C TRP A 111 -5.89 21.03 -6.48
N ARG A 112 -4.73 20.76 -5.89
CA ARG A 112 -3.55 21.61 -6.00
C ARG A 112 -2.93 21.47 -7.39
N SER A 113 -2.59 22.60 -7.99
CA SER A 113 -1.71 22.65 -9.15
C SER A 113 -0.27 22.92 -8.69
N ASP A 114 0.62 21.94 -8.88
CA ASP A 114 2.05 22.06 -8.64
C ASP A 114 2.80 21.15 -9.61
N ALA A 115 3.17 21.71 -10.75
CA ALA A 115 3.79 20.96 -11.85
C ALA A 115 5.14 20.34 -11.44
N GLN A 116 5.93 21.02 -10.60
CA GLN A 116 7.22 20.50 -10.15
C GLN A 116 7.03 19.29 -9.23
N LEU A 117 6.10 19.38 -8.28
CA LEU A 117 5.81 18.28 -7.37
C LEU A 117 5.20 17.08 -8.10
N LEU A 118 4.31 17.33 -9.06
CA LEU A 118 3.75 16.30 -9.92
C LEU A 118 4.85 15.61 -10.75
N GLN A 119 5.76 16.37 -11.34
CA GLN A 119 6.86 15.80 -12.13
C GLN A 119 7.76 14.92 -11.25
N ARG A 120 8.09 15.37 -10.03
CA ARG A 120 8.83 14.56 -9.05
C ARG A 120 8.11 13.25 -8.71
N TRP A 121 6.78 13.27 -8.60
CA TRP A 121 6.00 12.03 -8.41
C TRP A 121 6.11 11.13 -9.65
N LYS A 122 5.92 11.67 -10.86
CA LYS A 122 6.02 10.93 -12.13
C LYS A 122 7.42 10.31 -12.33
N ASP A 123 8.48 11.00 -11.92
CA ASP A 123 9.87 10.54 -12.08
C ASP A 123 10.38 9.65 -10.92
N GLY A 124 9.67 9.57 -9.80
CA GLY A 124 10.15 8.88 -8.60
C GLY A 124 11.33 9.60 -7.94
N GLU A 125 11.17 10.90 -7.71
CA GLU A 125 12.14 11.81 -7.09
C GLU A 125 11.48 12.67 -5.98
N LEU A 126 10.47 12.12 -5.30
CA LEU A 126 9.80 12.81 -4.20
C LEU A 126 10.63 12.82 -2.93
N GLY A 127 11.47 11.81 -2.70
CA GLY A 127 12.15 11.62 -1.42
C GLY A 127 11.37 10.71 -0.46
N VAL A 128 10.42 9.94 -1.01
CA VAL A 128 9.60 8.97 -0.27
C VAL A 128 9.88 7.58 -0.85
N PRO A 129 10.75 6.76 -0.21
CA PRO A 129 11.35 5.60 -0.86
C PRO A 129 10.37 4.61 -1.48
N LEU A 130 9.26 4.29 -0.79
CA LEU A 130 8.26 3.38 -1.35
C LEU A 130 7.58 3.96 -2.61
N VAL A 131 7.29 5.26 -2.62
CA VAL A 131 6.65 5.91 -3.77
C VAL A 131 7.64 5.96 -4.92
N ASP A 132 8.85 6.45 -4.66
CA ASP A 132 9.88 6.61 -5.69
C ASP A 132 10.26 5.27 -6.32
N ALA A 133 10.46 4.22 -5.51
CA ALA A 133 10.74 2.86 -6.00
C ALA A 133 9.64 2.35 -6.94
N ASN A 134 8.37 2.52 -6.56
CA ASN A 134 7.24 2.10 -7.41
C ASN A 134 7.15 2.91 -8.69
N MET A 135 7.31 4.23 -8.63
CA MET A 135 7.25 5.08 -9.83
C MET A 135 8.41 4.76 -10.80
N ARG A 136 9.59 4.43 -10.29
CA ARG A 136 10.71 3.96 -11.11
C ARG A 136 10.49 2.55 -11.66
N GLU A 137 9.88 1.63 -10.90
CA GLU A 137 9.44 0.32 -11.42
C GLU A 137 8.49 0.49 -12.62
N LEU A 138 7.47 1.34 -12.46
CA LEU A 138 6.49 1.62 -13.51
C LEU A 138 7.17 2.19 -14.76
N LYS A 139 8.03 3.21 -14.60
CA LYS A 139 8.73 3.84 -15.72
C LYS A 139 9.66 2.87 -16.45
N ALA A 140 10.34 1.98 -15.72
CA ALA A 140 11.30 1.04 -16.30
C ALA A 140 10.65 -0.19 -16.93
N THR A 141 9.49 -0.64 -16.41
CA THR A 141 8.92 -1.96 -16.77
C THR A 141 7.52 -1.90 -17.34
N GLY A 142 6.83 -0.76 -17.20
CA GLY A 142 5.42 -0.62 -17.51
C GLY A 142 4.49 -1.46 -16.61
N PHE A 143 4.99 -1.97 -15.49
CA PHE A 143 4.21 -2.70 -14.50
C PHE A 143 4.46 -2.14 -13.10
N MET A 144 3.48 -2.28 -12.22
CA MET A 144 3.62 -1.96 -10.80
C MET A 144 2.73 -2.91 -10.01
N SER A 145 3.19 -3.40 -8.86
CA SER A 145 2.37 -4.20 -7.95
C SER A 145 1.10 -3.44 -7.54
N ASN A 146 -0.03 -4.14 -7.34
CA ASN A 146 -1.26 -3.48 -6.84
C ASN A 146 -1.02 -2.75 -5.50
N ARG A 147 -0.21 -3.32 -4.59
CA ARG A 147 0.18 -2.64 -3.35
C ARG A 147 0.91 -1.32 -3.65
N GLY A 148 1.79 -1.31 -4.63
CA GLY A 148 2.43 -0.13 -5.18
C GLY A 148 1.44 0.92 -5.67
N ARG A 149 0.55 0.52 -6.59
CA ARG A 149 -0.46 1.39 -7.20
C ARG A 149 -1.31 2.11 -6.16
N GLN A 150 -1.78 1.36 -5.15
CA GLN A 150 -2.55 1.91 -4.03
C GLN A 150 -1.79 2.98 -3.24
N ASN A 151 -0.50 2.73 -2.95
CA ASN A 151 0.32 3.64 -2.18
C ASN A 151 0.62 4.93 -2.97
N VAL A 152 1.04 4.80 -4.23
CA VAL A 152 1.39 5.99 -5.04
C VAL A 152 0.17 6.83 -5.38
N ALA A 153 -0.98 6.21 -5.66
CA ALA A 153 -2.23 6.91 -5.95
C ALA A 153 -2.80 7.61 -4.70
N SER A 154 -2.82 6.90 -3.56
CA SER A 154 -3.23 7.53 -2.29
C SER A 154 -2.30 8.66 -1.89
N TYR A 155 -0.99 8.54 -2.12
CA TYR A 155 -0.05 9.60 -1.78
C TYR A 155 -0.28 10.85 -2.65
N LEU A 156 -0.44 10.67 -3.97
CA LEU A 156 -0.74 11.76 -4.90
C LEU A 156 -2.03 12.50 -4.50
N ALA A 157 -3.13 11.76 -4.42
CA ALA A 157 -4.46 12.36 -4.24
C ALA A 157 -4.71 12.85 -2.81
N LEU A 158 -4.26 12.10 -1.80
CA LEU A 158 -4.67 12.37 -0.41
C LEU A 158 -3.59 13.13 0.37
N ASP A 159 -2.31 12.87 0.15
CA ASP A 159 -1.20 13.46 0.92
C ASP A 159 -0.62 14.71 0.25
N LEU A 160 -0.46 14.69 -1.08
CA LEU A 160 0.00 15.84 -1.87
C LEU A 160 -1.17 16.73 -2.32
N GLN A 161 -2.40 16.19 -2.33
CA GLN A 161 -3.62 16.85 -2.81
C GLN A 161 -3.50 17.33 -4.26
N LEU A 162 -2.68 16.65 -5.08
CA LEU A 162 -2.58 16.91 -6.51
C LEU A 162 -3.77 16.27 -7.24
N ASP A 163 -4.11 16.82 -8.40
CA ASP A 163 -5.21 16.32 -9.21
C ASP A 163 -5.00 14.84 -9.54
N TRP A 164 -5.95 14.01 -9.12
CA TRP A 164 -5.86 12.56 -9.27
C TRP A 164 -5.90 12.13 -10.75
N ARG A 165 -6.48 12.95 -11.64
CA ARG A 165 -6.57 12.67 -13.08
C ARG A 165 -5.18 12.63 -13.71
N GLU A 166 -4.26 13.48 -13.26
CA GLU A 166 -2.86 13.47 -13.69
C GLU A 166 -2.15 12.15 -13.38
N GLY A 167 -2.52 11.52 -12.27
CA GLY A 167 -2.05 10.19 -11.91
C GLY A 167 -2.67 9.10 -12.78
N ALA A 168 -3.97 9.20 -13.06
CA ALA A 168 -4.70 8.28 -13.93
C ALA A 168 -4.16 8.30 -15.37
N GLU A 169 -3.92 9.48 -15.92
CA GLU A 169 -3.33 9.69 -17.26
C GLU A 169 -1.88 9.21 -17.33
N HIS A 170 -1.09 9.43 -16.28
CA HIS A 170 0.28 8.93 -16.24
C HIS A 170 0.32 7.38 -16.22
N PHE A 171 -0.60 6.77 -15.48
CA PHE A 171 -0.77 5.31 -15.47
C PHE A 171 -1.24 4.79 -16.83
N GLU A 172 -2.15 5.50 -17.49
CA GLU A 172 -2.59 5.20 -18.86
C GLU A 172 -1.44 5.21 -19.87
N ALA A 173 -0.52 6.17 -19.73
CA ALA A 173 0.64 6.28 -20.62
C ALA A 173 1.70 5.16 -20.44
N LEU A 174 1.79 4.56 -19.26
CA LEU A 174 2.91 3.66 -18.91
C LEU A 174 2.50 2.21 -18.65
N LEU A 175 1.29 1.93 -18.17
CA LEU A 175 0.90 0.58 -17.78
C LEU A 175 0.72 -0.33 -19.01
N LEU A 176 1.48 -1.42 -19.04
CA LEU A 176 1.29 -2.51 -20.01
C LEU A 176 -0.08 -3.17 -19.88
N ASP A 177 -0.67 -3.10 -18.70
CA ASP A 177 -1.99 -3.63 -18.35
C ASP A 177 -3.07 -2.57 -18.21
N TYR A 178 -2.90 -1.42 -18.89
CA TYR A 178 -3.93 -0.40 -18.92
C TYR A 178 -5.27 -0.98 -19.42
N ASP A 179 -6.26 -0.97 -18.53
CA ASP A 179 -7.68 -1.18 -18.80
C ASP A 179 -8.41 0.06 -18.27
N VAL A 180 -9.08 0.80 -19.15
CA VAL A 180 -9.71 2.09 -18.82
C VAL A 180 -10.59 2.01 -17.57
N CYS A 181 -11.42 0.98 -17.46
CA CYS A 181 -12.36 0.86 -16.35
C CYS A 181 -11.63 0.59 -15.04
N SER A 182 -10.67 -0.34 -15.07
CA SER A 182 -9.89 -0.73 -13.89
C SER A 182 -8.97 0.40 -13.44
N ASN A 183 -8.30 1.09 -14.36
CA ASN A 183 -7.43 2.23 -14.04
C ASN A 183 -8.23 3.37 -13.41
N TRP A 184 -9.18 3.92 -14.17
CA TRP A 184 -9.93 5.12 -13.74
C TRP A 184 -10.81 4.84 -12.52
N GLY A 185 -11.44 3.66 -12.45
CA GLY A 185 -12.22 3.26 -11.28
C GLY A 185 -11.38 3.15 -10.00
N ASN A 186 -10.16 2.63 -10.08
CA ASN A 186 -9.25 2.60 -8.93
C ASN A 186 -8.74 3.98 -8.54
N TRP A 187 -8.47 4.85 -9.51
CA TRP A 187 -8.09 6.24 -9.25
C TRP A 187 -9.20 7.06 -8.59
N VAL A 188 -10.45 6.91 -9.06
CA VAL A 188 -11.65 7.47 -8.39
C VAL A 188 -11.74 6.97 -6.94
N SER A 189 -11.44 5.68 -6.68
CA SER A 189 -11.41 5.12 -5.32
C SER A 189 -10.29 5.71 -4.46
N ALA A 190 -9.07 5.82 -4.99
CA ALA A 190 -7.91 6.39 -4.30
C ALA A 190 -8.11 7.87 -3.97
N ALA A 191 -8.79 8.61 -4.84
CA ALA A 191 -9.17 10.01 -4.65
C ALA A 191 -10.34 10.19 -3.66
N GLY A 192 -11.01 9.12 -3.22
CA GLY A 192 -12.14 9.18 -2.31
C GLY A 192 -13.46 9.58 -2.97
N LEU A 193 -13.57 9.43 -4.29
CA LEU A 193 -14.70 9.91 -5.11
C LEU A 193 -15.73 8.82 -5.42
N THR A 194 -15.70 7.69 -4.71
CA THR A 194 -16.70 6.61 -4.85
C THR A 194 -17.93 6.78 -3.96
N GLY A 195 -17.94 7.78 -3.07
CA GLY A 195 -19.01 7.98 -2.07
C GLY A 195 -18.95 7.01 -0.89
N GLY A 196 -17.93 6.15 -0.83
CA GLY A 196 -17.69 5.22 0.25
C GLY A 196 -16.57 5.67 1.19
N ARG A 197 -16.02 4.70 1.93
CA ARG A 197 -14.88 4.93 2.82
C ARG A 197 -13.62 5.27 2.01
N VAL A 198 -13.02 6.42 2.28
CA VAL A 198 -11.70 6.82 1.77
C VAL A 198 -10.60 6.04 2.47
N ASN A 199 -9.67 5.48 1.70
CA ASN A 199 -8.57 4.66 2.22
C ASN A 199 -7.26 5.38 2.04
N ARG A 200 -6.86 6.10 3.08
CA ARG A 200 -5.55 6.75 3.16
C ARG A 200 -4.50 5.77 3.67
N PHE A 201 -3.38 5.69 2.97
CA PHE A 201 -2.26 4.84 3.35
C PHE A 201 -1.16 5.64 4.04
N ASN A 202 -0.75 5.21 5.25
CA ASN A 202 0.51 5.67 5.83
C ASN A 202 1.66 5.01 5.08
N ILE A 203 2.27 5.74 4.14
CA ILE A 203 3.28 5.21 3.23
C ILE A 203 4.49 4.63 3.96
N VAL A 204 4.97 5.28 5.03
CA VAL A 204 6.08 4.76 5.83
C VAL A 204 5.70 3.44 6.49
N LYS A 205 4.49 3.35 7.05
CA LYS A 205 4.00 2.10 7.65
C LYS A 205 3.87 1.00 6.59
N GLN A 206 3.30 1.32 5.42
CA GLN A 206 3.17 0.38 4.31
C GLN A 206 4.53 -0.10 3.82
N SER A 207 5.52 0.78 3.74
CA SER A 207 6.88 0.40 3.36
C SER A 207 7.47 -0.59 4.35
N LYS A 208 7.32 -0.35 5.65
CA LYS A 208 7.81 -1.28 6.69
C LYS A 208 7.02 -2.59 6.75
N ASP A 209 5.72 -2.56 6.49
CA ASP A 209 4.86 -3.76 6.53
C ASP A 209 5.14 -4.72 5.35
N TYR A 210 5.43 -4.18 4.16
CA TYR A 210 5.51 -4.96 2.91
C TYR A 210 6.92 -5.07 2.31
N ASP A 211 7.89 -4.34 2.86
CA ASP A 211 9.29 -4.34 2.46
C ASP A 211 10.20 -4.20 3.70
N ALA A 212 9.98 -5.00 4.74
CA ALA A 212 10.57 -4.78 6.07
C ALA A 212 12.11 -4.67 6.11
N ASP A 213 12.81 -5.33 5.18
CA ASP A 213 14.26 -5.28 5.04
C ASP A 213 14.74 -4.17 4.06
N GLY A 214 13.82 -3.57 3.31
CA GLY A 214 14.10 -2.59 2.27
C GLY A 214 14.58 -3.19 0.96
N ALA A 215 14.40 -4.49 0.72
CA ALA A 215 14.90 -5.14 -0.49
C ALA A 215 14.30 -4.52 -1.76
N TYR A 216 12.99 -4.26 -1.79
CA TYR A 216 12.32 -3.63 -2.92
C TYR A 216 12.80 -2.19 -3.13
N VAL A 217 12.86 -1.41 -2.05
CA VAL A 217 13.36 -0.02 -2.11
C VAL A 217 14.79 0.03 -2.67
N ARG A 218 15.72 -0.78 -2.16
CA ARG A 218 17.11 -0.80 -2.66
C ARG A 218 17.23 -1.27 -4.10
N HIS A 219 16.35 -2.17 -4.52
CA HIS A 219 16.36 -2.68 -5.88
C HIS A 219 16.08 -1.58 -6.90
N TRP A 220 15.11 -0.71 -6.60
CA TRP A 220 14.68 0.37 -7.51
C TRP A 220 15.34 1.73 -7.23
N LEU A 221 15.92 1.94 -6.05
CA LEU A 221 16.63 3.14 -5.64
C LEU A 221 18.10 2.79 -5.30
N PRO A 222 18.98 2.65 -6.32
CA PRO A 222 20.37 2.26 -6.13
C PRO A 222 21.16 3.26 -5.25
N GLU A 223 20.73 4.52 -5.18
CA GLU A 223 21.28 5.52 -4.26
C GLU A 223 21.04 5.21 -2.77
N LEU A 224 20.07 4.33 -2.46
CA LEU A 224 19.77 3.87 -1.09
C LEU A 224 20.31 2.46 -0.80
N LYS A 225 21.06 1.84 -1.72
CA LYS A 225 21.48 0.44 -1.63
C LYS A 225 22.21 0.11 -0.31
N ASP A 226 23.03 1.03 0.20
CA ASP A 226 23.87 0.84 1.40
C ASP A 226 23.23 1.39 2.69
N VAL A 227 22.05 2.01 2.61
CA VAL A 227 21.35 2.64 3.76
C VAL A 227 20.62 1.58 4.59
N PRO A 228 21.00 1.22 5.83
CA PRO A 228 20.47 0.03 6.52
C PRO A 228 18.94 0.07 6.73
N SER A 229 18.31 -1.09 6.93
CA SER A 229 16.83 -1.23 7.01
C SER A 229 16.17 -0.33 8.06
N GLN A 230 16.92 0.05 9.11
CA GLN A 230 16.49 1.05 10.10
C GLN A 230 16.13 2.40 9.49
N PHE A 231 16.84 2.81 8.43
CA PHE A 231 16.71 4.14 7.80
C PHE A 231 16.14 4.09 6.39
N VAL A 232 16.21 2.96 5.68
CA VAL A 232 15.88 2.88 4.24
C VAL A 232 14.47 3.38 3.90
N HIS A 233 13.51 3.25 4.82
CA HIS A 233 12.12 3.72 4.64
C HIS A 233 11.90 5.18 5.02
N GLU A 234 12.84 5.78 5.76
CA GLU A 234 12.81 7.16 6.23
C GLU A 234 14.24 7.75 6.23
N PRO A 235 14.92 7.82 5.07
CA PRO A 235 16.35 8.14 5.00
C PRO A 235 16.66 9.55 5.52
N TRP A 236 15.69 10.47 5.46
CA TRP A 236 15.75 11.81 6.05
C TRP A 236 15.93 11.82 7.59
N LYS A 237 15.79 10.68 8.26
CA LYS A 237 16.10 10.55 9.70
C LYS A 237 17.58 10.28 9.98
N MET A 238 18.40 10.00 8.97
CA MET A 238 19.84 9.81 9.15
C MET A 238 20.50 11.14 9.53
N GLY A 239 21.33 11.11 10.58
CA GLY A 239 22.23 12.20 10.91
C GLY A 239 23.37 12.32 9.88
N ARG A 240 24.12 13.43 9.92
CA ARG A 240 25.23 13.68 8.96
C ARG A 240 26.27 12.56 8.95
N ALA A 241 26.67 12.07 10.13
CA ALA A 241 27.65 10.99 10.23
C ALA A 241 27.13 9.66 9.64
N GLU A 242 25.83 9.40 9.71
CA GLU A 242 25.21 8.22 9.10
C GLU A 242 25.12 8.37 7.58
N GLN A 243 24.72 9.54 7.08
CA GLN A 243 24.70 9.85 5.65
C GLN A 243 26.09 9.72 5.02
N GLU A 244 27.14 10.18 5.70
CA GLU A 244 28.54 10.01 5.27
C GLU A 244 28.96 8.53 5.31
N ARG A 245 28.66 7.83 6.41
CA ARG A 245 28.98 6.40 6.57
C ARG A 245 28.33 5.52 5.51
N PHE A 246 27.09 5.80 5.13
CA PHE A 246 26.33 5.01 4.15
C PHE A 246 26.36 5.59 2.74
N GLY A 247 27.12 6.66 2.51
CA GLY A 247 27.32 7.25 1.19
C GLY A 247 26.04 7.78 0.53
N CYS A 248 25.09 8.29 1.31
CA CYS A 248 23.82 8.83 0.81
C CYS A 248 23.46 10.12 1.52
N ARG A 249 23.71 11.26 0.87
CA ARG A 249 23.37 12.60 1.36
C ARG A 249 21.93 12.94 1.03
N ILE A 250 21.16 13.27 2.05
CA ILE A 250 19.76 13.65 1.92
C ILE A 250 19.65 15.17 1.87
N GLY A 251 19.13 15.70 0.77
CA GLY A 251 19.17 17.13 0.47
C GLY A 251 17.94 17.67 -0.24
N THR A 252 18.08 18.85 -0.84
CA THR A 252 17.00 19.46 -1.60
C THR A 252 16.93 18.83 -2.99
N HIS A 253 15.72 18.60 -3.52
CA HIS A 253 15.57 18.13 -4.90
C HIS A 253 16.26 19.10 -5.88
N GLY A 254 17.06 18.56 -6.80
CA GLY A 254 17.85 19.34 -7.77
C GLY A 254 19.18 19.89 -7.26
N ASP A 255 19.52 19.72 -5.98
CA ASP A 255 20.84 20.08 -5.46
C ASP A 255 21.89 19.04 -5.89
N ALA A 256 22.97 19.49 -6.53
CA ALA A 256 24.06 18.63 -6.98
C ALA A 256 24.78 17.90 -5.82
N ALA A 257 24.67 18.40 -4.59
CA ALA A 257 25.20 17.74 -3.40
C ALA A 257 24.25 16.69 -2.81
N SER A 258 23.00 16.61 -3.27
CA SER A 258 21.98 15.68 -2.76
C SER A 258 21.96 14.38 -3.56
N ASP A 259 22.21 13.25 -2.91
CA ASP A 259 22.13 11.93 -3.56
C ASP A 259 20.67 11.43 -3.58
N TYR A 260 19.86 11.79 -2.59
CA TYR A 260 18.43 11.48 -2.54
C TYR A 260 17.64 12.64 -1.89
N PRO A 261 16.48 13.05 -2.44
CA PRO A 261 15.80 14.26 -1.97
C PRO A 261 15.10 14.06 -0.63
N ASN A 262 14.91 15.16 0.10
CA ASN A 262 14.01 15.23 1.24
C ASN A 262 12.54 15.11 0.76
N PRO A 263 11.69 14.41 1.54
CA PRO A 263 10.28 14.30 1.21
C PRO A 263 9.60 15.68 1.22
N PRO A 264 8.60 15.91 0.36
CA PRO A 264 7.78 17.10 0.46
C PRO A 264 7.02 17.11 1.80
N LYS A 265 6.56 18.29 2.22
CA LYS A 265 5.62 18.39 3.35
C LYS A 265 4.33 17.67 2.98
N SER A 266 3.98 16.61 3.70
CA SER A 266 2.64 16.01 3.62
C SER A 266 1.65 16.90 4.36
N PHE A 267 0.47 17.10 3.77
CA PHE A 267 -0.65 17.81 4.42
C PHE A 267 -1.37 16.95 5.45
N PHE A 268 -0.98 15.69 5.58
CA PHE A 268 -1.52 14.77 6.56
C PHE A 268 -0.49 14.44 7.63
N GLN A 269 -0.80 14.78 8.88
CA GLN A 269 -0.02 14.32 10.03
C GLN A 269 -0.50 12.93 10.43
N TYR A 270 0.32 11.92 10.15
CA TYR A 270 0.13 10.61 10.75
C TYR A 270 0.38 10.73 12.26
N GLY A 271 -0.63 10.45 13.07
CA GLY A 271 -0.54 10.51 14.53
C GLY A 271 0.69 9.75 15.02
N GLY A 272 1.65 10.48 15.60
CA GLY A 272 2.90 9.93 16.10
C GLY A 272 2.66 9.07 17.34
N GLY A 273 2.88 7.77 17.22
CA GLY A 273 3.12 6.93 18.38
C GLY A 273 4.49 7.28 18.96
N GLY A 274 4.50 8.07 20.04
CA GLY A 274 5.49 8.04 21.13
C GLY A 274 6.96 8.31 20.79
N GLY A 275 7.42 9.52 21.11
CA GLY A 275 8.86 9.84 21.14
C GLY A 275 9.14 11.30 21.46
N GLY A 276 8.39 11.88 22.40
CA GLY A 276 8.64 13.24 22.89
C GLY A 276 9.94 13.29 23.69
N GLY A 277 11.08 13.40 23.01
CA GLY A 277 12.34 13.81 23.62
C GLY A 277 12.24 15.29 24.00
N LYS A 278 11.73 15.59 25.20
CA LYS A 278 11.88 16.91 25.79
C LYS A 278 13.37 17.14 26.02
N GLY A 279 13.94 18.11 25.29
CA GLY A 279 15.28 18.60 25.50
C GLY A 279 15.48 19.05 26.95
N GLY A 280 16.58 18.58 27.54
CA GLY A 280 17.03 18.99 28.86
C GLY A 280 17.48 20.45 28.84
N GLY A 281 16.69 21.31 29.47
CA GLY A 281 17.10 22.66 29.88
C GLY A 281 17.29 22.67 31.39
N GLY A 282 18.55 22.66 31.84
CA GLY A 282 18.91 22.79 33.25
C GLY A 282 18.68 24.21 33.80
N LYS A 283 18.18 24.27 35.03
CA LYS A 283 18.23 25.33 36.07
C LYS A 283 17.45 24.71 37.25
N GLY A 284 17.96 24.45 38.46
CA GLY A 284 18.87 25.20 39.31
C GLY A 284 18.08 25.70 40.53
N GLY A 285 18.25 25.05 41.70
CA GLY A 285 18.13 25.71 43.02
C GLY A 285 16.88 25.49 43.90
N ALA A 286 17.08 24.70 44.96
CA ALA A 286 16.72 24.90 46.38
C ALA A 286 15.25 25.05 46.88
N GLY A 287 14.93 24.28 47.94
CA GLY A 287 13.86 24.63 48.90
C GLY A 287 13.39 23.47 49.80
N LYS A 288 13.68 23.55 51.11
CA LYS A 288 13.38 22.58 52.18
C LYS A 288 11.92 22.59 52.67
N GLY A 289 11.52 21.48 53.31
CA GLY A 289 10.45 21.39 54.32
C GLY A 289 9.46 20.26 53.98
N GLY A 290 9.20 19.19 54.76
CA GLY A 290 9.27 19.00 56.21
C GLY A 290 7.85 18.75 56.73
N GLY A 291 7.44 17.50 57.00
CA GLY A 291 6.14 17.22 57.62
C GLY A 291 5.70 15.75 57.61
N ARG A 292 5.80 15.09 58.77
CA ARG A 292 5.40 13.71 59.07
C ARG A 292 3.87 13.57 59.20
N GLY A 293 3.33 12.37 58.94
CA GLY A 293 1.97 11.98 59.33
C GLY A 293 1.70 10.49 59.15
N LYS A 294 1.59 9.75 60.25
CA LYS A 294 1.54 8.28 60.37
C LYS A 294 0.16 7.66 60.07
N GLY A 295 0.18 6.35 59.74
CA GLY A 295 -0.77 5.35 60.25
C GLY A 295 -1.75 4.83 59.18
N GLY A 296 -2.02 3.55 59.03
CA GLY A 296 -1.68 2.31 59.74
C GLY A 296 -2.40 1.18 59.00
N GLY A 297 -1.78 -0.01 58.93
CA GLY A 297 -2.33 -1.16 58.21
C GLY A 297 -3.43 -1.92 58.97
N PRO A 298 -3.51 -3.26 58.82
CA PRO A 298 -4.40 -3.92 57.84
C PRO A 298 -5.32 -4.95 58.53
N LYS A 299 -6.41 -5.40 57.87
CA LYS A 299 -7.09 -6.68 58.21
C LYS A 299 -7.69 -7.34 56.97
N GLY A 300 -7.31 -8.60 56.75
CA GLY A 300 -7.96 -9.54 55.84
C GLY A 300 -9.15 -10.26 56.51
N PRO A 301 -9.36 -11.56 56.22
CA PRO A 301 -10.37 -12.03 55.28
C PRO A 301 -11.54 -12.76 55.96
N GLY A 302 -12.67 -12.92 55.27
CA GLY A 302 -13.85 -13.62 55.77
C GLY A 302 -14.57 -14.41 54.68
N SER A 303 -14.58 -15.72 54.87
CA SER A 303 -15.22 -16.81 54.13
C SER A 303 -16.76 -16.80 54.13
N ALA A 304 -17.38 -17.31 53.06
CA ALA A 304 -18.43 -18.37 53.06
C ALA A 304 -19.22 -18.38 51.72
N GLY A 305 -19.33 -19.55 51.07
CA GLY A 305 -20.37 -19.82 50.05
C GLY A 305 -21.64 -20.38 50.69
N PRO A 306 -22.51 -21.16 49.98
CA PRO A 306 -22.86 -21.17 48.56
C PRO A 306 -24.39 -21.05 48.36
N ARG A 307 -24.84 -20.85 47.10
CA ARG A 307 -26.19 -21.10 46.48
C ARG A 307 -26.23 -20.18 45.25
N GLY A 308 -26.50 -20.59 44.02
CA GLY A 308 -27.39 -21.63 43.52
C GLY A 308 -28.34 -20.95 42.54
N ASN A 309 -28.33 -21.43 41.29
CA ASN A 309 -29.35 -21.29 40.24
C ASN A 309 -29.20 -20.20 39.15
N GLY A 310 -28.95 -20.68 37.93
CA GLY A 310 -29.85 -20.47 36.77
C GLY A 310 -29.81 -19.13 36.05
N GLY A 311 -29.22 -19.10 34.85
CA GLY A 311 -29.44 -18.02 33.90
C GLY A 311 -28.53 -18.11 32.67
N GLY A 312 -29.02 -18.77 31.62
CA GLY A 312 -28.30 -18.92 30.35
C GLY A 312 -28.00 -17.58 29.68
N GLY A 313 -26.71 -17.28 29.54
CA GLY A 313 -26.19 -16.17 28.74
C GLY A 313 -25.47 -16.72 27.51
N ARG A 314 -26.07 -16.56 26.34
CA ARG A 314 -25.47 -16.85 25.03
C ARG A 314 -24.10 -16.16 24.92
N ALA A 315 -23.04 -16.94 24.79
CA ALA A 315 -21.74 -16.46 24.35
C ALA A 315 -21.89 -15.86 22.95
N ARG A 316 -21.78 -14.53 22.83
CA ARG A 316 -21.57 -13.88 21.54
C ARG A 316 -20.17 -14.26 21.08
N ALA A 317 -20.10 -15.16 20.10
CA ALA A 317 -18.91 -15.39 19.32
C ALA A 317 -18.40 -14.03 18.81
N GLY A 318 -17.15 -13.70 19.13
CA GLY A 318 -16.48 -12.50 18.64
C GLY A 318 -16.56 -12.48 17.12
N ALA A 319 -17.11 -11.40 16.58
CA ALA A 319 -17.09 -11.16 15.15
C ALA A 319 -15.63 -11.17 14.69
N PRO A 320 -15.28 -11.90 13.60
CA PRO A 320 -13.95 -11.81 13.06
C PRO A 320 -13.70 -10.37 12.64
N VAL A 321 -12.54 -9.84 13.06
CA VAL A 321 -12.01 -8.56 12.59
C VAL A 321 -12.07 -8.59 11.07
N ARG A 322 -12.96 -7.78 10.48
CA ARG A 322 -13.04 -7.62 9.02
C ARG A 322 -11.67 -7.12 8.55
N GLY A 323 -10.88 -8.03 8.01
CA GLY A 323 -9.63 -7.70 7.32
C GLY A 323 -9.92 -6.68 6.22
N ARG A 324 -9.06 -5.68 6.09
CA ARG A 324 -9.14 -4.68 5.02
C ARG A 324 -8.85 -5.39 3.70
N VAL A 325 -9.84 -5.42 2.83
CA VAL A 325 -9.77 -6.07 1.52
C VAL A 325 -10.07 -5.01 0.47
N GLN A 326 -9.02 -4.49 -0.17
CA GLN A 326 -9.13 -3.45 -1.21
C GLN A 326 -8.09 -3.73 -2.29
N HIS A 327 -8.54 -3.80 -3.53
CA HIS A 327 -7.80 -4.39 -4.65
C HIS A 327 -8.01 -3.58 -5.93
N ALA A 328 -6.91 -3.24 -6.58
CA ALA A 328 -6.83 -3.05 -8.02
C ALA A 328 -6.21 -4.33 -8.62
N TYR A 329 -6.39 -4.50 -9.92
CA TYR A 329 -5.70 -5.49 -10.75
C TYR A 329 -4.19 -5.52 -10.50
#